data_AF-A0A158KVB9-F1
#
_entry.id   AF-A0A158KVB9-F1
#
_cell.length_a   1.000
_cell.length_b   1.000
_cell.length_c   1.000
_cell.angle_alpha   90.00
_cell.angle_beta   90.00
_cell.angle_gamma   90.00
#
_symmetry.space_group_name_H-M   'P 1'
#
loop_
_entity.id
_entity.type
_entity.pdbx_description
1 polymer ?
#
loop_
_entity_poly.entity_id
_entity_poly.type
_entity_poly.pdbx_seq_one_letter_code
_entity_poly.pdbx_strand_id
1 'polypeptide(L)'
;MAQDFADGDDEFAEFSDAAVARVVLALDQAITRRRQLAAATVNAKLRIVLGTWVPPPLKPTRIELAVFTVLAQTYGPAVLHHPDFTPVLEDLAECGAVVLVQRALWGEQLDDVRLAARLLDARIPFEILCGTWPEVFMAQAHAELQGFRPQPPKSPKSPMASDGEEGGDD
;
A
#
# COMPACT_ATOMS: atom_id res chain seq x y z
N MET A 1 -28.85 -28.70 -39.79
CA MET A 1 -27.73 -27.75 -39.74
C MET A 1 -27.38 -27.55 -38.28
N ALA A 2 -26.29 -28.15 -37.82
CA ALA A 2 -25.83 -28.00 -36.44
C ALA A 2 -25.06 -26.68 -36.35
N GLN A 3 -25.49 -25.80 -35.45
CA GLN A 3 -24.77 -24.58 -35.12
C GLN A 3 -23.64 -24.98 -34.18
N ASP A 4 -22.43 -24.81 -34.69
CA ASP A 4 -21.18 -24.90 -33.97
C ASP A 4 -21.07 -23.65 -33.08
N PHE A 5 -21.32 -23.81 -31.78
CA PHE A 5 -21.10 -22.76 -30.80
C PHE A 5 -19.59 -22.68 -30.57
N ALA A 6 -18.91 -21.90 -31.40
CA ALA A 6 -17.53 -21.51 -31.19
C ALA A 6 -17.45 -20.66 -29.91
N ASP A 7 -17.16 -21.36 -28.82
CA ASP A 7 -16.25 -21.00 -27.74
C ASP A 7 -15.74 -19.56 -27.80
N GLY A 8 -16.45 -18.67 -27.09
CA GLY A 8 -16.08 -17.27 -26.90
C GLY A 8 -15.38 -17.06 -25.56
N ASP A 9 -14.59 -18.04 -25.11
CA ASP A 9 -13.83 -18.01 -23.85
C ASP A 9 -12.54 -17.19 -23.98
N ASP A 10 -12.66 -15.92 -24.39
CA ASP A 10 -11.53 -14.98 -24.48
C ASP A 10 -11.80 -13.69 -23.68
N GLU A 11 -12.55 -13.79 -22.58
CA GLU A 11 -12.87 -12.63 -21.71
C GLU A 11 -11.88 -12.43 -20.55
N PHE A 12 -10.98 -13.38 -20.27
CA PHE A 12 -9.92 -13.20 -19.28
C PHE A 12 -8.69 -14.02 -19.69
N ALA A 13 -7.92 -13.56 -20.68
CA ALA A 13 -6.61 -14.15 -20.96
C ALA A 13 -5.69 -13.91 -19.74
N GLU A 14 -5.74 -14.81 -18.77
CA GLU A 14 -4.90 -14.77 -17.57
C GLU A 14 -3.44 -14.83 -18.01
N PHE A 15 -2.67 -13.80 -17.66
CA PHE A 15 -1.26 -13.75 -18.04
C PHE A 15 -0.52 -14.92 -17.40
N SER A 16 0.23 -15.69 -18.22
CA SER A 16 1.13 -16.70 -17.68
C SER A 16 2.08 -16.12 -16.62
N ASP A 17 2.41 -16.91 -15.60
CA ASP A 17 3.35 -16.50 -14.53
C ASP A 17 4.66 -15.93 -15.05
N ALA A 18 5.19 -16.51 -16.13
CA ALA A 18 6.42 -16.02 -16.77
C ALA A 18 6.24 -14.63 -17.41
N ALA A 19 5.06 -14.32 -17.95
CA ALA A 19 4.75 -12.99 -18.47
C ALA A 19 4.59 -11.98 -17.33
N VAL A 20 3.88 -12.34 -16.27
CA VAL A 20 3.73 -11.50 -15.06
C VAL A 20 5.10 -11.19 -14.46
N ALA A 21 5.97 -12.18 -14.27
CA ALA A 21 7.30 -11.99 -13.72
C ALA A 21 8.16 -11.03 -14.56
N ARG A 22 8.06 -11.08 -15.89
CA ARG A 22 8.75 -10.13 -16.79
C ARG A 22 8.25 -8.70 -16.61
N VAL A 23 6.94 -8.50 -16.51
CA VAL A 23 6.34 -7.18 -16.28
C VAL A 23 6.74 -6.63 -14.90
N VAL A 24 6.69 -7.47 -13.85
CA VAL A 24 7.11 -7.10 -12.49
C VAL A 24 8.58 -6.67 -12.46
N LEU A 25 9.47 -7.41 -13.12
CA LEU A 25 10.88 -7.05 -13.22
C LEU A 25 11.07 -5.70 -13.94
N ALA A 26 10.32 -5.47 -15.02
CA ALA A 26 10.38 -4.21 -15.75
C ALA A 26 9.81 -3.03 -14.91
N LEU A 27 8.76 -3.25 -14.13
CA LEU A 27 8.24 -2.29 -13.15
C LEU A 27 9.29 -1.93 -12.10
N ASP A 28 9.92 -2.93 -11.47
CA ASP A 28 11.02 -2.72 -10.50
C ASP A 28 12.13 -1.85 -11.10
N GLN A 29 12.64 -2.21 -12.28
CA GLN A 29 13.69 -1.44 -12.94
C GLN A 29 13.24 0.00 -13.27
N ALA A 30 12.01 0.17 -13.74
CA ALA A 30 11.47 1.46 -14.12
C ALA A 30 11.24 2.38 -12.91
N ILE A 31 10.73 1.84 -11.81
CA ILE A 31 10.53 2.58 -10.54
C ILE A 31 11.87 2.89 -9.89
N THR A 32 12.79 1.94 -9.83
CA THR A 32 14.15 2.14 -9.31
C THR A 32 14.87 3.27 -10.06
N ARG A 33 14.80 3.26 -11.40
CA ARG A 33 15.38 4.35 -12.21
C ARG A 33 14.76 5.70 -11.91
N ARG A 34 13.42 5.78 -11.82
CA ARG A 34 12.72 7.03 -11.47
C ARG A 34 13.12 7.55 -10.09
N ARG A 35 13.22 6.66 -9.08
CA ARG A 35 13.67 7.02 -7.73
C ARG A 35 15.10 7.57 -7.73
N GLN A 36 16.01 6.96 -8.49
CA GLN A 36 17.39 7.45 -8.63
C GLN A 36 17.44 8.84 -9.25
N LEU A 37 16.67 9.07 -10.33
CA LEU A 37 16.58 10.37 -10.97
C LEU A 37 15.98 11.43 -10.03
N ALA A 38 14.90 11.09 -9.32
CA ALA A 38 14.26 11.98 -8.36
C ALA A 38 15.22 12.37 -7.22
N ALA A 39 15.92 11.39 -6.63
CA ALA A 39 16.88 11.61 -5.55
C ALA A 39 18.08 12.48 -5.95
N ALA A 40 18.44 12.51 -7.25
CA ALA A 40 19.50 13.36 -7.75
C ALA A 40 19.11 14.85 -7.82
N THR A 41 17.82 15.19 -7.75
CA THR A 41 17.34 16.58 -7.89
C THR A 41 17.59 17.42 -6.63
N VAL A 42 17.86 18.71 -6.82
CA VAL A 42 18.01 19.68 -5.70
C VAL A 42 16.69 19.82 -4.92
N ASN A 43 15.55 19.76 -5.62
CA ASN A 43 14.23 19.85 -5.01
C ASN A 43 13.98 18.68 -4.03
N ALA A 44 14.31 17.45 -4.42
CA ALA A 44 14.25 16.28 -3.54
C ALA A 44 15.09 16.49 -2.27
N LYS A 45 16.35 16.93 -2.42
CA LYS A 45 17.23 17.21 -1.26
C LYS A 45 16.64 18.26 -0.34
N LEU A 46 16.06 19.32 -0.90
CA LEU A 46 15.42 20.37 -0.10
C LEU A 46 14.19 19.84 0.64
N ARG A 47 13.33 19.06 -0.02
CA ARG A 47 12.13 18.47 0.61
C ARG A 47 12.48 17.54 1.77
N ILE A 48 13.58 16.80 1.66
CA ILE A 48 14.13 15.95 2.72
C ILE A 48 14.63 16.80 3.89
N VAL A 49 15.46 17.83 3.63
CA VAL A 49 16.00 18.72 4.67
C VAL A 49 14.88 19.45 5.41
N LEU A 50 13.82 19.84 4.71
CA LEU A 50 12.64 20.48 5.29
C LEU A 50 11.69 19.50 5.99
N GLY A 51 11.96 18.19 5.97
CA GLY A 51 11.11 17.17 6.59
C GLY A 51 9.75 16.97 5.90
N THR A 52 9.56 17.58 4.72
CA THR A 52 8.31 17.55 3.96
C THR A 52 8.13 16.29 3.12
N TRP A 53 9.18 15.47 3.00
CA TRP A 53 9.15 14.24 2.21
C TRP A 53 10.14 13.21 2.73
N VAL A 54 9.71 11.96 2.81
CA VAL A 54 10.55 10.80 3.09
C VAL A 54 10.62 9.96 1.81
N PRO A 55 11.80 9.86 1.16
CA PRO A 55 11.91 9.14 -0.10
C PRO A 55 11.64 7.63 0.11
N PRO A 56 10.90 6.97 -0.79
CA PRO A 56 10.74 5.53 -0.75
C PRO A 56 12.09 4.81 -0.87
N PRO A 57 12.22 3.57 -0.36
CA PRO A 57 13.41 2.76 -0.54
C PRO A 57 13.78 2.59 -2.02
N LEU A 58 15.07 2.64 -2.37
CA LEU A 58 15.51 2.43 -3.76
C LEU A 58 15.17 1.03 -4.27
N LYS A 59 15.36 0.01 -3.42
CA LYS A 59 14.99 -1.37 -3.72
C LYS A 59 13.53 -1.60 -3.30
N PRO A 60 12.66 -2.14 -4.17
CA PRO A 60 11.30 -2.43 -3.79
C PRO A 60 11.21 -3.39 -2.61
N THR A 61 10.27 -3.09 -1.71
CA THR A 61 9.97 -3.99 -0.59
C THR A 61 9.12 -5.17 -1.06
N ARG A 62 8.97 -6.20 -0.21
CA ARG A 62 8.05 -7.32 -0.50
C ARG A 62 6.62 -6.84 -0.79
N ILE A 63 6.16 -5.81 -0.08
CA ILE A 63 4.83 -5.24 -0.28
C ILE A 63 4.74 -4.53 -1.63
N GLU A 64 5.77 -3.75 -2.01
CA GLU A 64 5.78 -3.09 -3.32
C GLU A 64 5.79 -4.10 -4.46
N LEU A 65 6.55 -5.19 -4.33
CA LEU A 65 6.53 -6.27 -5.31
C LEU A 65 5.15 -6.94 -5.42
N ALA A 66 4.41 -7.11 -4.32
CA ALA A 66 3.05 -7.63 -4.36
C ALA A 66 2.09 -6.68 -5.13
N VAL A 67 2.24 -5.37 -4.92
CA VAL A 67 1.49 -4.37 -5.69
C VAL A 67 1.88 -4.40 -7.17
N PHE A 68 3.17 -4.54 -7.50
CA PHE A 68 3.63 -4.67 -8.89
C PHE A 68 3.06 -5.94 -9.54
N THR A 69 2.98 -7.05 -8.81
CA THR A 69 2.36 -8.28 -9.28
C THR A 69 0.88 -8.06 -9.61
N VAL A 70 0.13 -7.40 -8.72
CA VAL A 70 -1.28 -7.06 -8.98
C VAL A 70 -1.42 -6.20 -10.24
N LEU A 71 -0.60 -5.16 -10.38
CA LEU A 71 -0.63 -4.31 -11.57
C LEU A 71 -0.28 -5.09 -12.85
N ALA A 72 0.70 -5.98 -12.78
CA ALA A 72 1.09 -6.83 -13.89
C ALA A 72 0.02 -7.88 -14.25
N GLN A 73 -0.67 -8.45 -13.28
CA GLN A 73 -1.76 -9.39 -13.52
C GLN A 73 -2.99 -8.69 -14.10
N THR A 74 -3.28 -7.47 -13.64
CA THR A 74 -4.47 -6.72 -14.04
C THR A 74 -4.30 -6.08 -15.42
N TYR A 75 -3.15 -5.44 -15.67
CA TYR A 75 -2.95 -4.61 -16.87
C TYR A 75 -1.86 -5.15 -17.80
N GLY A 76 -1.13 -6.18 -17.40
CA GLY A 76 -0.03 -6.72 -18.19
C GLY A 76 1.02 -5.67 -18.53
N PRO A 77 1.63 -5.75 -19.73
CA PRO A 77 2.61 -4.77 -20.20
C PRO A 77 2.04 -3.34 -20.37
N ALA A 78 0.71 -3.18 -20.43
CA ALA A 78 0.10 -1.86 -20.65
C ALA A 78 0.46 -0.88 -19.53
N VAL A 79 0.65 -1.37 -18.29
CA VAL A 79 1.08 -0.55 -17.14
C VAL A 79 2.40 0.20 -17.37
N LEU A 80 3.25 -0.29 -18.28
CA LEU A 80 4.55 0.32 -18.59
C LEU A 80 4.52 1.19 -19.84
N HIS A 81 3.62 0.89 -20.79
CA HIS A 81 3.67 1.45 -22.13
C HIS A 81 2.51 2.40 -22.45
N HIS A 82 1.37 2.24 -21.79
CA HIS A 82 0.22 3.09 -22.04
C HIS A 82 0.38 4.43 -21.31
N PRO A 83 0.24 5.59 -21.99
CA PRO A 83 0.45 6.91 -21.40
C PRO A 83 -0.36 7.17 -20.13
N ASP A 84 -1.56 6.60 -20.04
CA ASP A 84 -2.45 6.77 -18.88
C ASP A 84 -1.85 6.25 -17.56
N PHE A 85 -0.91 5.30 -17.60
CA PHE A 85 -0.21 4.81 -16.41
C PHE A 85 1.04 5.63 -16.06
N THR A 86 1.42 6.64 -16.85
CA THR A 86 2.57 7.51 -16.52
C THR A 86 2.44 8.13 -15.14
N PRO A 87 1.29 8.74 -14.75
CA PRO A 87 1.10 9.28 -13.41
C PRO A 87 1.18 8.20 -12.32
N VAL A 88 0.73 6.97 -12.60
CA VAL A 88 0.80 5.85 -11.66
C VAL A 88 2.26 5.47 -11.37
N LEU A 89 3.10 5.42 -12.41
CA LEU A 89 4.52 5.13 -12.26
C LEU A 89 5.29 6.26 -11.56
N GLU A 90 4.86 7.51 -11.76
CA GLU A 90 5.39 8.66 -11.04
C GLU A 90 5.01 8.62 -9.55
N ASP A 91 3.74 8.38 -9.24
CA ASP A 91 3.24 8.23 -7.86
C ASP A 91 3.93 7.06 -7.12
N LEU A 92 4.13 5.92 -7.78
CA LEU A 92 4.89 4.78 -7.22
C LEU A 92 6.34 5.16 -6.90
N ALA A 93 6.97 5.96 -7.75
CA ALA A 93 8.34 6.38 -7.53
C ALA A 93 8.45 7.44 -6.43
N GLU A 94 7.51 8.37 -6.34
CA GLU A 94 7.53 9.50 -5.41
C GLU A 94 7.04 9.11 -4.00
N CYS A 95 5.92 8.42 -3.91
CA CYS A 95 5.21 8.15 -2.65
C CYS A 95 5.25 6.68 -2.23
N GLY A 96 5.61 5.78 -3.15
CA GLY A 96 5.67 4.34 -2.89
C GLY A 96 4.33 3.63 -3.05
N ALA A 97 4.38 2.29 -3.08
CA ALA A 97 3.20 1.48 -3.43
C ALA A 97 2.06 1.54 -2.41
N VAL A 98 2.38 1.67 -1.11
CA VAL A 98 1.37 1.71 -0.05
C VAL A 98 0.51 2.97 -0.18
N VAL A 99 1.15 4.12 -0.37
CA VAL A 99 0.46 5.41 -0.51
C VAL A 99 -0.37 5.42 -1.80
N LEU A 100 0.17 4.87 -2.90
CA LEU A 100 -0.59 4.75 -4.15
C LEU A 100 -1.88 3.94 -3.97
N VAL A 101 -1.81 2.78 -3.31
CA VAL A 101 -2.99 1.94 -3.06
C VAL A 101 -3.98 2.65 -2.14
N GLN A 102 -3.50 3.29 -1.07
CA GLN A 102 -4.36 4.06 -0.16
C GLN A 102 -5.10 5.18 -0.89
N ARG A 103 -4.41 5.95 -1.74
CA ARG A 103 -5.01 7.02 -2.55
C ARG A 103 -6.01 6.45 -3.56
N ALA A 104 -5.70 5.34 -4.20
CA ALA A 104 -6.60 4.70 -5.17
C ALA A 104 -7.89 4.15 -4.53
N LEU A 105 -7.85 3.70 -3.27
CA LEU A 105 -9.00 3.12 -2.58
C LEU A 105 -9.81 4.16 -1.77
N TRP A 106 -9.12 5.10 -1.12
CA TRP A 106 -9.72 5.98 -0.11
C TRP A 106 -9.35 7.46 -0.28
N GLY A 107 -8.59 7.82 -1.32
CA GLY A 107 -8.24 9.21 -1.58
C GLY A 107 -9.44 10.02 -2.06
N GLU A 108 -9.58 11.24 -1.54
CA GLU A 108 -10.72 12.11 -1.81
C GLU A 108 -10.37 13.29 -2.75
N GLN A 109 -9.07 13.52 -3.01
CA GLN A 109 -8.65 14.63 -3.85
C GLN A 109 -8.93 14.34 -5.33
N LEU A 110 -9.03 15.39 -6.14
CA LEU A 110 -9.31 15.25 -7.58
C LEU A 110 -8.30 14.33 -8.29
N ASP A 111 -7.03 14.42 -7.91
CA ASP A 111 -5.97 13.56 -8.45
C ASP A 111 -6.14 12.10 -8.01
N ASP A 112 -6.65 11.86 -6.80
CA ASP A 112 -6.93 10.52 -6.27
C ASP A 112 -8.12 9.90 -6.99
N VAL A 113 -9.17 10.67 -7.27
CA VAL A 113 -10.33 10.20 -8.06
C VAL A 113 -9.89 9.81 -9.47
N ARG A 114 -9.00 10.59 -10.10
CA ARG A 114 -8.44 10.26 -11.41
C ARG A 114 -7.51 9.04 -11.35
N LEU A 115 -6.76 8.87 -10.27
CA LEU A 115 -5.92 7.70 -10.02
C LEU A 115 -6.79 6.45 -9.85
N ALA A 116 -7.84 6.52 -9.04
CA ALA A 116 -8.80 5.44 -8.83
C ALA A 116 -9.48 5.03 -10.14
N ALA A 117 -9.88 5.99 -10.98
CA ALA A 117 -10.46 5.72 -12.29
C ALA A 117 -9.49 4.97 -13.23
N ARG A 118 -8.20 5.32 -13.21
CA ARG A 118 -7.16 4.62 -14.00
C ARG A 118 -6.87 3.21 -13.48
N LEU A 119 -7.08 3.00 -12.18
CA LEU A 119 -6.77 1.74 -11.49
C LEU A 119 -8.03 0.94 -11.14
N LEU A 120 -9.14 1.19 -11.83
CA LEU A 120 -10.45 0.63 -11.50
C LEU A 120 -10.44 -0.90 -11.47
N ASP A 121 -9.80 -1.53 -12.45
CA ASP A 121 -9.76 -3.00 -12.55
C ASP A 121 -8.89 -3.64 -11.45
N ALA A 122 -7.95 -2.88 -10.88
CA ALA A 122 -7.08 -3.31 -9.78
C ALA A 122 -7.71 -3.09 -8.40
N ARG A 123 -8.90 -2.48 -8.32
CA ARG A 123 -9.55 -2.14 -7.05
C ARG A 123 -9.76 -3.37 -6.16
N ILE A 124 -10.36 -4.44 -6.68
CA ILE A 124 -10.62 -5.65 -5.89
C ILE A 124 -9.31 -6.33 -5.46
N PRO A 125 -8.33 -6.56 -6.35
CA PRO A 125 -7.00 -7.01 -5.93
C PRO A 125 -6.34 -6.16 -4.85
N PHE A 126 -6.48 -4.83 -4.91
CA PHE A 126 -5.96 -3.94 -3.87
C PHE A 126 -6.67 -4.12 -2.53
N GLU A 127 -8.00 -4.26 -2.50
CA GLU A 127 -8.75 -4.57 -1.28
C GLU A 127 -8.26 -5.90 -0.66
N ILE A 128 -7.96 -6.91 -1.48
CA ILE A 128 -7.36 -8.18 -1.03
C ILE A 128 -5.97 -7.98 -0.43
N LEU A 129 -5.11 -7.16 -1.06
CA LEU A 129 -3.79 -6.82 -0.51
C LEU A 129 -3.92 -6.15 0.87
N CYS A 130 -4.87 -5.24 1.03
CA CYS A 130 -5.14 -4.57 2.31
C CYS A 130 -5.62 -5.55 3.38
N GLY A 131 -6.42 -6.56 3.02
CA GLY A 131 -6.81 -7.64 3.91
C GLY A 131 -5.66 -8.60 4.27
N THR A 132 -4.67 -8.74 3.39
CA THR A 132 -3.49 -9.62 3.60
C THR A 132 -2.43 -8.97 4.49
N TRP A 133 -2.21 -7.66 4.35
CA TRP A 133 -1.25 -6.89 5.15
C TRP A 133 -1.88 -5.64 5.77
N PRO A 134 -2.89 -5.80 6.64
CA PRO A 134 -3.59 -4.67 7.24
C PRO A 134 -2.67 -3.83 8.13
N GLU A 135 -1.65 -4.42 8.75
CA GLU A 135 -0.63 -3.71 9.53
C GLU A 135 0.20 -2.72 8.71
N VAL A 136 0.26 -2.89 7.38
CA VAL A 136 0.97 -1.99 6.47
C VAL A 136 0.01 -0.97 5.87
N PHE A 137 -1.08 -1.43 5.25
CA PHE A 137 -2.00 -0.55 4.51
C PHE A 137 -2.96 0.23 5.43
N MET A 138 -3.26 -0.29 6.63
CA MET A 138 -4.15 0.35 7.62
C MET A 138 -3.37 0.84 8.85
N ALA A 139 -2.05 0.95 8.79
CA ALA A 139 -1.20 1.34 9.93
C ALA A 139 -1.69 2.62 10.61
N GLN A 140 -2.00 3.65 9.82
CA GLN A 140 -2.49 4.94 10.31
C GLN A 140 -3.86 4.80 10.99
N ALA A 141 -4.81 4.15 10.32
CA ALA A 141 -6.14 3.92 10.87
C ALA A 141 -6.07 3.10 12.18
N HIS A 142 -5.23 2.08 12.22
CA HIS A 142 -5.00 1.30 13.44
C HIS A 142 -4.42 2.17 14.56
N ALA A 143 -3.43 3.01 14.28
CA ALA A 143 -2.84 3.91 15.27
C ALA A 143 -3.87 4.88 15.86
N GLU A 144 -4.73 5.46 15.02
CA GLU A 144 -5.83 6.33 15.46
C GLU A 144 -6.84 5.57 16.33
N LEU A 145 -7.25 4.36 15.89
CA LEU A 145 -8.17 3.52 16.64
C LEU A 145 -7.62 3.05 18.00
N GLN A 146 -6.30 2.86 18.15
CA GLN A 146 -5.71 2.59 19.46
C GLN A 146 -6.00 3.71 20.47
N GLY A 147 -6.04 4.97 20.01
CA GLY A 147 -6.38 6.12 20.84
C GLY A 147 -7.82 6.10 21.38
N PHE A 148 -8.71 5.33 20.75
CA PHE A 148 -10.11 5.20 21.14
C PHE A 148 -10.44 3.90 21.88
N ARG A 149 -9.46 3.01 22.12
CA ARG A 149 -9.72 1.77 22.85
C ARG A 149 -10.10 2.06 24.30
N PRO A 150 -11.23 1.51 24.80
CA PRO A 150 -11.60 1.65 26.20
C PRO A 150 -10.47 1.13 27.10
N GLN A 151 -10.06 1.93 28.09
CA GLN A 151 -9.13 1.43 29.10
C GLN A 151 -9.76 0.22 29.79
N PRO A 152 -9.02 -0.89 29.95
CA PRO A 152 -9.52 -2.02 30.72
C PRO A 152 -9.93 -1.52 32.10
N PRO A 153 -11.06 -2.00 32.66
CA PRO A 153 -11.51 -1.57 33.97
C PRO A 153 -10.37 -1.79 34.95
N LYS A 154 -9.95 -0.70 35.63
CA LYS A 154 -8.95 -0.78 36.69
C LYS A 154 -9.47 -1.79 37.70
N SER A 155 -8.72 -2.87 37.90
CA SER A 155 -9.02 -3.85 38.93
C SER A 155 -9.26 -3.09 40.24
N PRO A 156 -10.35 -3.39 40.98
CA PRO A 156 -10.55 -2.73 42.27
C PRO A 156 -9.31 -2.97 43.12
N LYS A 157 -8.70 -1.89 43.63
CA LYS A 157 -7.69 -1.99 44.68
C LYS A 157 -8.33 -2.78 45.81
N SER A 158 -7.88 -4.02 45.99
CA SER A 158 -8.24 -4.80 47.16
C SER A 158 -7.78 -3.99 48.38
N PRO A 159 -8.68 -3.61 49.31
CA PRO A 159 -8.25 -2.99 50.54
C PRO A 159 -7.66 -4.10 51.41
N MET A 160 -6.38 -4.41 51.22
CA MET A 160 -5.65 -5.19 52.22
C MET A 160 -5.41 -4.28 53.42
N ALA A 161 -6.29 -4.48 54.41
CA ALA A 161 -6.09 -4.42 55.84
C ALA A 161 -4.93 -3.51 56.32
N SER A 162 -5.34 -2.34 56.79
CA SER A 162 -4.66 -1.63 57.86
C SER A 162 -4.93 -2.35 59.17
N ASP A 163 -3.98 -3.19 59.60
CA ASP A 163 -3.76 -3.54 61.02
C ASP A 163 -2.26 -3.25 61.22
N GLY A 164 -1.85 -2.17 61.87
CA GLY A 164 -2.12 -1.86 63.27
C GLY A 164 -0.74 -1.84 63.93
N GLU A 165 -0.14 -0.64 64.00
CA GLU A 165 1.06 -0.41 64.80
C GLU A 165 0.74 -0.74 66.27
N GLU A 166 1.42 -1.72 66.85
CA GLU A 166 1.50 -1.86 68.30
C GLU A 166 2.90 -1.40 68.72
N GLY A 167 2.92 -0.22 69.34
CA GLY A 167 4.11 0.42 69.86
C GLY A 167 4.74 -0.38 71.00
N GLY A 168 6.03 -0.15 71.21
CA GLY A 168 6.73 -0.63 72.39
C GLY A 168 6.30 0.11 73.66
N ASP A 169 6.52 -0.56 74.79
CA ASP A 169 7.04 0.06 76.02
C ASP A 169 7.71 -1.04 76.87
N ASP A 170 8.89 -0.68 77.38
CA ASP A 170 9.76 -1.24 78.44
C ASP A 170 10.32 -2.68 78.39
#